data_AF-A0A3Q0FIT9-F1
#
_entry.id   AF-A0A3Q0FIT9-F1
#
_cell.length_a   1.000
_cell.length_b   1.000
_cell.length_c   1.000
_cell.angle_alpha   90.00
_cell.angle_beta   90.00
_cell.angle_gamma   90.00
#
_symmetry.space_group_name_H-M   'P 1'
#
loop_
_entity.id
_entity.type
_entity.pdbx_description
1 polymer ?
#
loop_
_entity_poly.entity_id
_entity_poly.type
_entity_poly.pdbx_seq_one_letter_code
_entity_poly.pdbx_strand_id
1 'polypeptide(L)'
;MRIKRRDAELWMSHRMLPDFLKQRIRRYEQYKWQENRGVEEETLIRNLPKDLRRDIKRHLCLDLLKKVPMFESMDNQLLDALCDKLKPVLYTERSYIVREGDPVDEMLFIMRGKLATATTNGGRTGFFNSSELKAGDFCGEELLTWALDPNYSSNLPISTRTVETISEVEAFALMPEDLKSVASQFRRLINNKQLQHTFRFYSLQWKTWGACFIQAAWRRYRKKKAERLLREAEERIQNLENEEGSSPSFAATVYASKFATNALRHLRSGKRTRVPQPQKLLPLMPQKPSEPDFAALKN
;
A
#
# COMPACT_ATOMS: atom_id res chain seq x y z
N MET A 1 16.27 38.96 -11.59
CA MET A 1 15.91 38.18 -10.38
C MET A 1 15.03 38.95 -9.39
N ARG A 2 15.39 40.17 -8.94
CA ARG A 2 14.47 41.02 -8.13
C ARG A 2 13.12 41.30 -8.83
N ILE A 3 13.14 41.38 -10.16
CA ILE A 3 11.96 41.60 -11.00
C ILE A 3 10.98 40.41 -10.89
N LYS A 4 11.42 39.17 -11.13
CA LYS A 4 10.58 37.96 -10.97
C LYS A 4 9.90 37.86 -9.60
N ARG A 5 10.62 38.16 -8.49
CA ARG A 5 10.01 38.19 -7.15
C ARG A 5 8.97 39.29 -6.99
N ARG A 6 9.25 40.51 -7.48
CA ARG A 6 8.28 41.62 -7.42
C ARG A 6 7.03 41.31 -8.24
N ASP A 7 7.20 40.73 -9.42
CA ASP A 7 6.09 40.34 -10.29
C ASP A 7 5.23 39.25 -9.64
N ALA A 8 5.87 38.27 -8.98
CA ALA A 8 5.17 37.24 -8.21
C ALA A 8 4.38 37.85 -7.03
N GLU A 9 4.98 38.78 -6.28
CA GLU A 9 4.30 39.49 -5.17
C GLU A 9 3.09 40.32 -5.63
N LEU A 10 3.25 41.05 -6.73
CA LEU A 10 2.16 41.80 -7.35
C LEU A 10 1.04 40.87 -7.81
N TRP A 11 1.40 39.74 -8.45
CA TRP A 11 0.44 38.73 -8.88
C TRP A 11 -0.31 38.10 -7.70
N MET A 12 0.39 37.72 -6.63
CA MET A 12 -0.22 37.14 -5.41
C MET A 12 -1.16 38.13 -4.72
N SER A 13 -0.80 39.41 -4.72
CA SER A 13 -1.60 40.48 -4.11
C SER A 13 -2.85 40.77 -4.95
N HIS A 14 -2.71 40.85 -6.27
CA HIS A 14 -3.82 41.05 -7.21
C HIS A 14 -4.82 39.87 -7.15
N ARG A 15 -4.34 38.64 -6.97
CA ARG A 15 -5.21 37.45 -6.80
C ARG A 15 -5.77 37.30 -5.38
N MET A 16 -5.48 38.24 -4.48
CA MET A 16 -5.97 38.24 -3.09
C MET A 16 -5.69 36.91 -2.36
N LEU A 17 -4.50 36.34 -2.58
CA LEU A 17 -4.16 35.08 -1.92
C LEU A 17 -4.09 35.27 -0.39
N PRO A 18 -4.54 34.28 0.40
CA PRO A 18 -4.37 34.31 1.85
C PRO A 18 -2.89 34.41 2.26
N ASP A 19 -2.60 35.07 3.38
CA ASP A 19 -1.22 35.31 3.81
C ASP A 19 -0.45 34.02 4.10
N PHE A 20 -1.12 32.99 4.61
CA PHE A 20 -0.49 31.67 4.81
C PHE A 20 0.01 31.09 3.48
N LEU A 21 -0.74 31.27 2.38
CA LEU A 21 -0.39 30.76 1.07
C LEU A 21 0.74 31.57 0.45
N LYS A 22 0.69 32.91 0.58
CA LYS A 22 1.79 33.80 0.19
C LYS A 22 3.09 33.43 0.89
N GLN A 23 3.03 33.17 2.21
CA GLN A 23 4.19 32.79 3.00
C GLN A 23 4.75 31.42 2.58
N ARG A 24 3.89 30.45 2.26
CA ARG A 24 4.32 29.15 1.69
C ARG A 24 5.00 29.31 0.33
N ILE A 25 4.45 30.12 -0.56
CA ILE A 25 5.05 30.41 -1.87
C ILE A 25 6.42 31.09 -1.71
N ARG A 26 6.53 32.09 -0.83
CA ARG A 26 7.82 32.74 -0.51
C ARG A 26 8.86 31.75 0.01
N ARG A 27 8.46 30.83 0.90
CA ARG A 27 9.35 29.78 1.42
C ARG A 27 9.83 28.85 0.31
N TYR A 28 8.91 28.41 -0.56
CA TYR A 28 9.25 27.60 -1.73
C TYR A 28 10.27 28.30 -2.64
N GLU A 29 10.02 29.56 -3.01
CA GLU A 29 10.93 30.33 -3.86
C GLU A 29 12.29 30.58 -3.19
N GLN A 30 12.30 30.82 -1.88
CA GLN A 30 13.53 31.03 -1.12
C GLN A 30 14.37 29.75 -1.07
N TYR A 31 13.75 28.60 -0.79
CA TYR A 31 14.45 27.31 -0.78
C TYR A 31 14.99 26.98 -2.17
N LYS A 32 14.14 27.03 -3.20
CA LYS A 32 14.54 26.80 -4.60
C LYS A 32 15.70 27.71 -5.02
N TRP A 33 15.72 28.94 -4.52
CA TRP A 33 16.83 29.88 -4.77
C TRP A 33 18.12 29.50 -4.05
N GLN A 34 18.02 29.12 -2.77
CA GLN A 34 19.18 28.74 -1.95
C GLN A 34 19.87 27.51 -2.52
N GLU A 35 19.09 26.49 -2.89
CA GLU A 35 19.62 25.23 -3.39
C GLU A 35 20.21 25.41 -4.80
N ASN A 36 19.45 25.98 -5.73
CA ASN A 36 19.89 26.04 -7.12
C ASN A 36 20.75 27.28 -7.44
N ARG A 37 20.92 28.21 -6.50
CA ARG A 37 21.60 29.51 -6.69
C ARG A 37 21.09 30.30 -7.91
N GLY A 38 19.83 30.12 -8.26
CA GLY A 38 19.20 30.75 -9.41
C GLY A 38 19.37 30.04 -10.75
N VAL A 39 19.98 28.86 -10.77
CA VAL A 39 20.02 28.00 -11.94
C VAL A 39 18.72 27.21 -12.04
N GLU A 40 18.04 27.28 -13.16
CA GLU A 40 16.86 26.47 -13.39
C GLU A 40 17.32 25.12 -13.96
N GLU A 41 17.45 24.12 -13.09
CA GLU A 41 18.05 22.80 -13.38
C GLU A 41 17.49 22.15 -14.65
N GLU A 42 16.17 22.16 -14.83
CA GLU A 42 15.54 21.62 -16.05
C GLU A 42 15.99 22.36 -17.31
N THR A 43 16.15 23.68 -17.27
CA THR A 43 16.62 24.47 -18.43
C THR A 43 18.10 24.26 -18.69
N LEU A 44 18.92 24.15 -17.64
CA LEU A 44 20.34 23.83 -17.76
C LEU A 44 20.51 22.48 -18.44
N ILE A 45 19.84 21.45 -17.92
CA ILE A 45 19.89 20.11 -18.50
C ILE A 45 19.35 20.15 -19.93
N ARG A 46 18.23 20.81 -20.21
CA ARG A 46 17.65 20.87 -21.57
C ARG A 46 18.62 21.44 -22.61
N ASN A 47 19.45 22.41 -22.24
CA ASN A 47 20.42 23.05 -23.13
C ASN A 47 21.65 22.19 -23.42
N LEU A 48 21.84 21.08 -22.69
CA LEU A 48 22.95 20.16 -22.93
C LEU A 48 22.64 19.19 -24.10
N PRO A 49 23.68 18.70 -24.79
CA PRO A 49 23.61 17.56 -25.71
C PRO A 49 22.92 16.33 -25.10
N LYS A 50 22.26 15.52 -25.96
CA LYS A 50 21.36 14.42 -25.53
C LYS A 50 22.08 13.36 -24.69
N ASP A 51 23.32 13.04 -25.04
CA ASP A 51 24.23 12.16 -24.32
C ASP A 51 24.49 12.66 -22.90
N LEU A 52 24.94 13.91 -22.73
CA LEU A 52 25.20 14.49 -21.41
C LEU A 52 23.94 14.54 -20.53
N ARG A 53 22.78 14.87 -21.13
CA ARG A 53 21.50 14.86 -20.39
C ARG A 53 21.17 13.48 -19.84
N ARG A 54 21.39 12.44 -20.65
CA ARG A 54 21.12 11.06 -20.26
C ARG A 54 22.05 10.63 -19.13
N ASP A 55 23.33 10.94 -19.25
CA ASP A 55 24.33 10.58 -18.23
C ASP A 55 24.05 11.26 -16.88
N ILE A 56 23.69 12.55 -16.89
CA ILE A 56 23.29 13.26 -15.68
C ILE A 56 22.05 12.63 -15.06
N LYS A 57 20.98 12.41 -15.83
CA LYS A 57 19.74 11.79 -15.33
C LYS A 57 20.00 10.39 -14.77
N ARG A 58 20.78 9.58 -15.48
CA ARG A 58 21.16 8.23 -15.03
C ARG A 58 21.92 8.31 -13.72
N HIS A 59 22.88 9.22 -13.58
CA HIS A 59 23.64 9.39 -12.34
C HIS A 59 22.75 9.79 -11.15
N LEU A 60 21.77 10.67 -11.35
CA LEU A 60 20.90 11.16 -10.28
C LEU A 60 19.83 10.13 -9.86
N CYS A 61 19.28 9.39 -10.82
CA CYS A 61 18.06 8.60 -10.60
C CYS A 61 18.28 7.08 -10.51
N LEU A 62 19.35 6.54 -11.10
CA LEU A 62 19.49 5.09 -11.27
C LEU A 62 19.53 4.35 -9.92
N ASP A 63 20.26 4.89 -8.95
CA ASP A 63 20.39 4.29 -7.62
C ASP A 63 19.07 4.34 -6.86
N LEU A 64 18.26 5.38 -7.06
CA LEU A 64 16.92 5.45 -6.48
C LEU A 64 15.98 4.41 -7.09
N LEU A 65 15.99 4.26 -8.42
CA LEU A 65 15.16 3.28 -9.10
C LEU A 65 15.51 1.86 -8.65
N LYS A 66 16.80 1.53 -8.54
CA LYS A 66 17.25 0.20 -8.08
C LYS A 66 16.85 -0.14 -6.66
N LYS A 67 16.52 0.83 -5.81
CA LYS A 67 15.96 0.56 -4.47
C LYS A 67 14.55 -0.02 -4.53
N VAL A 68 13.85 0.13 -5.65
CA VAL A 68 12.57 -0.56 -5.89
C VAL A 68 12.87 -1.99 -6.32
N PRO A 69 12.47 -3.01 -5.55
CA PRO A 69 12.85 -4.41 -5.83
C PRO A 69 12.33 -4.94 -7.17
N MET A 70 11.28 -4.33 -7.71
CA MET A 70 10.79 -4.65 -9.07
C MET A 70 11.72 -4.15 -10.18
N PHE A 71 12.41 -3.04 -9.96
CA PHE A 71 13.30 -2.40 -10.94
C PHE A 71 14.72 -2.96 -10.88
N GLU A 72 15.14 -3.52 -9.74
CA GLU A 72 16.49 -4.09 -9.57
C GLU A 72 16.84 -5.16 -10.62
N SER A 73 15.88 -6.02 -10.95
CA SER A 73 16.06 -7.10 -11.94
C SER A 73 15.69 -6.71 -13.38
N MET A 74 15.51 -5.42 -13.67
CA MET A 74 15.20 -4.94 -15.02
C MET A 74 16.46 -4.63 -15.82
N ASP A 75 16.34 -4.73 -17.14
CA ASP A 75 17.44 -4.42 -18.06
C ASP A 75 17.89 -2.95 -17.97
N ASN A 76 19.17 -2.68 -18.21
CA ASN A 76 19.71 -1.32 -18.14
C ASN A 76 19.04 -0.35 -19.13
N GLN A 77 18.65 -0.81 -20.31
CA GLN A 77 17.95 0.01 -21.32
C GLN A 77 16.60 0.52 -20.81
N LEU A 78 15.97 -0.27 -19.95
CA LEU A 78 14.66 -0.02 -19.39
C LEU A 78 14.74 0.92 -18.19
N LEU A 79 15.74 0.71 -17.34
CA LEU A 79 16.10 1.66 -16.29
C LEU A 79 16.44 3.03 -16.88
N ASP A 80 17.11 3.07 -18.05
CA ASP A 80 17.36 4.32 -18.77
C ASP A 80 16.07 4.98 -19.25
N ALA A 81 15.14 4.22 -19.81
CA ALA A 81 13.85 4.74 -20.22
C ALA A 81 13.05 5.31 -19.04
N LEU A 82 13.11 4.67 -17.87
CA LEU A 82 12.52 5.18 -16.62
C LEU A 82 13.22 6.47 -16.17
N CYS A 83 14.56 6.51 -16.16
CA CYS A 83 15.33 7.71 -15.81
C CYS A 83 14.95 8.91 -16.68
N ASP A 84 14.70 8.69 -17.97
CA ASP A 84 14.31 9.76 -18.90
C ASP A 84 12.92 10.35 -18.57
N LYS A 85 12.02 9.54 -18.00
CA LYS A 85 10.64 9.93 -17.66
C LYS A 85 10.49 10.58 -16.29
N LEU A 86 11.46 10.42 -15.40
CA LEU A 86 11.46 11.04 -14.08
C LEU A 86 11.54 12.57 -14.19
N LYS A 87 10.74 13.25 -13.39
CA LYS A 87 10.69 14.72 -13.29
C LYS A 87 11.13 15.17 -11.90
N PRO A 88 12.07 16.11 -11.78
CA PRO A 88 12.44 16.65 -10.48
C PRO A 88 11.26 17.43 -9.88
N VAL A 89 10.97 17.18 -8.61
CA VAL A 89 9.92 17.85 -7.85
C VAL A 89 10.46 18.30 -6.50
N LEU A 90 9.93 19.43 -6.03
CA LEU A 90 10.31 20.05 -4.76
C LEU A 90 9.06 20.32 -3.95
N TYR A 91 9.02 19.80 -2.73
CA TYR A 91 7.95 20.04 -1.77
C TYR A 91 8.49 20.83 -0.58
N THR A 92 7.73 21.83 -0.14
CA THR A 92 8.02 22.55 1.12
C THR A 92 7.60 21.72 2.33
N GLU A 93 8.16 22.01 3.49
CA GLU A 93 7.71 21.49 4.79
C GLU A 93 6.17 21.54 4.95
N ARG A 94 5.58 20.52 5.61
CA ARG A 94 4.14 20.39 5.91
C ARG A 94 3.24 20.42 4.68
N SER A 95 3.72 19.88 3.57
CA SER A 95 2.95 19.71 2.35
C SER A 95 2.42 18.29 2.29
N TYR A 96 1.12 18.15 2.06
CA TYR A 96 0.51 16.86 1.77
C TYR A 96 0.79 16.51 0.32
N ILE A 97 1.43 15.37 0.11
CA ILE A 97 1.67 14.81 -1.22
C ILE A 97 0.44 14.04 -1.65
N VAL A 98 -0.02 13.13 -0.79
CA VAL A 98 -1.24 12.34 -1.01
C VAL A 98 -1.90 12.08 0.33
N ARG A 99 -3.24 11.99 0.36
CA ARG A 99 -3.98 11.59 1.56
C ARG A 99 -4.52 10.18 1.39
N GLU A 100 -4.69 9.48 2.50
CA GLU A 100 -5.37 8.18 2.49
C GLU A 100 -6.77 8.35 1.89
N GLY A 101 -7.09 7.56 0.86
CA GLY A 101 -8.36 7.66 0.13
C GLY A 101 -8.30 8.49 -1.18
N ASP A 102 -7.25 9.28 -1.40
CA ASP A 102 -7.07 10.05 -2.63
C ASP A 102 -6.49 9.16 -3.75
N PRO A 103 -6.73 9.47 -5.04
CA PRO A 103 -6.04 8.81 -6.14
C PRO A 103 -4.53 9.06 -6.07
N VAL A 104 -3.73 8.04 -6.38
CA VAL A 104 -2.27 8.15 -6.46
C VAL A 104 -1.89 8.70 -7.83
N ASP A 105 -1.56 9.99 -7.88
CA ASP A 105 -1.29 10.71 -9.14
C ASP A 105 0.19 10.68 -9.56
N GLU A 106 1.09 10.24 -8.68
CA GLU A 106 2.53 10.16 -8.93
C GLU A 106 3.21 9.17 -7.98
N MET A 107 4.27 8.53 -8.47
CA MET A 107 5.19 7.74 -7.64
C MET A 107 6.44 8.58 -7.38
N LEU A 108 6.82 8.75 -6.11
CA LEU A 108 7.94 9.60 -5.73
C LEU A 108 9.15 8.79 -5.26
N PHE A 109 10.33 9.24 -5.67
CA PHE A 109 11.63 8.74 -5.24
C PHE A 109 12.36 9.83 -4.50
N ILE A 110 12.61 9.63 -3.20
CA ILE A 110 13.11 10.70 -2.33
C ILE A 110 14.62 10.83 -2.52
N MET A 111 15.09 11.97 -2.99
CA MET A 111 16.52 12.28 -3.06
C MET A 111 17.02 12.85 -1.74
N ARG A 112 16.29 13.84 -1.20
CA ARG A 112 16.64 14.54 0.04
C ARG A 112 15.38 14.91 0.82
N GLY A 113 15.55 15.08 2.12
CA GLY A 113 14.47 15.43 3.04
C GLY A 113 13.81 14.23 3.70
N LYS A 114 12.72 14.52 4.42
CA LYS A 114 12.00 13.58 5.28
C LYS A 114 10.51 13.72 5.11
N LEU A 115 9.81 12.58 5.09
CA LEU A 115 8.36 12.53 4.99
C LEU A 115 7.81 11.67 6.13
N ALA A 116 6.64 12.04 6.64
CA ALA A 116 5.83 11.21 7.49
C ALA A 116 4.80 10.48 6.61
N THR A 117 4.60 9.20 6.89
CA THR A 117 3.46 8.45 6.35
C THR A 117 2.61 7.93 7.48
N ALA A 118 1.29 8.10 7.35
CA ALA A 118 0.33 7.67 8.35
C ALA A 118 -0.82 6.90 7.68
N THR A 119 -1.27 5.80 8.28
CA THR A 119 -2.44 5.04 7.81
C THR A 119 -3.41 4.77 8.96
N THR A 120 -4.68 4.95 8.67
CA THR A 120 -5.81 4.63 9.56
C THR A 120 -6.50 3.32 9.16
N ASN A 121 -5.98 2.63 8.13
CA ASN A 121 -6.54 1.39 7.59
C ASN A 121 -8.04 1.53 7.28
N GLY A 122 -8.40 2.60 6.57
CA GLY A 122 -9.78 2.94 6.22
C GLY A 122 -10.61 3.40 7.42
N GLY A 123 -10.02 4.15 8.36
CA GLY A 123 -10.73 4.72 9.51
C GLY A 123 -11.07 3.72 10.63
N ARG A 124 -10.32 2.63 10.75
CA ARG A 124 -10.57 1.62 11.80
C ARG A 124 -10.22 2.20 13.17
N THR A 125 -11.22 2.30 14.05
CA THR A 125 -11.06 2.85 15.40
C THR A 125 -9.94 2.16 16.18
N GLY A 126 -8.97 2.93 16.68
CA GLY A 126 -7.82 2.42 17.45
C GLY A 126 -6.64 1.92 16.61
N PHE A 127 -6.67 2.09 15.28
CA PHE A 127 -5.55 1.77 14.41
C PHE A 127 -4.95 3.06 13.81
N PHE A 128 -3.74 3.39 14.22
CA PHE A 128 -2.94 4.46 13.63
C PHE A 128 -1.50 3.96 13.53
N ASN A 129 -0.99 3.84 12.31
CA ASN A 129 0.40 3.49 12.07
C ASN A 129 1.09 4.65 11.38
N SER A 130 2.21 5.10 11.94
CA SER A 130 3.01 6.19 11.41
C SER A 130 4.46 5.74 11.23
N SER A 131 5.06 6.08 10.09
CA SER A 131 6.46 5.84 9.80
C SER A 131 7.11 7.04 9.10
N GLU A 132 8.43 7.13 9.13
CA GLU A 132 9.20 8.17 8.46
C GLU A 132 9.86 7.58 7.20
N LEU A 133 9.76 8.28 6.07
CA LEU A 133 10.52 8.00 4.84
C LEU A 133 11.68 8.99 4.72
N LYS A 134 12.82 8.49 4.28
CA LYS A 134 14.10 9.21 4.19
C LYS A 134 14.66 9.14 2.77
N ALA A 135 15.81 9.77 2.56
CA ALA A 135 16.55 9.72 1.30
C ALA A 135 16.75 8.28 0.80
N GLY A 136 16.27 8.02 -0.41
CA GLY A 136 16.27 6.74 -1.08
C GLY A 136 15.04 5.87 -0.86
N ASP A 137 14.13 6.26 0.02
CA ASP A 137 12.82 5.62 0.09
C ASP A 137 11.93 6.13 -1.07
N PHE A 138 10.80 5.46 -1.25
CA PHE A 138 9.80 5.81 -2.26
C PHE A 138 8.38 5.68 -1.72
N CYS A 139 7.44 6.34 -2.39
CA CYS A 139 6.00 6.21 -2.12
C CYS A 139 5.18 6.21 -3.42
N GLY A 140 3.94 5.74 -3.35
CA GLY A 140 3.07 5.56 -4.52
C GLY A 140 3.29 4.22 -5.20
N GLU A 141 3.75 3.21 -4.47
CA GLU A 141 3.97 1.84 -4.94
C GLU A 141 2.70 1.16 -5.48
N GLU A 142 1.52 1.68 -5.11
CA GLU A 142 0.24 1.26 -5.65
C GLU A 142 0.21 1.39 -7.19
N LEU A 143 0.90 2.40 -7.75
CA LEU A 143 1.00 2.61 -9.19
C LEU A 143 1.77 1.50 -9.92
N LEU A 144 2.72 0.85 -9.26
CA LEU A 144 3.46 -0.27 -9.84
C LEU A 144 2.51 -1.43 -10.13
N THR A 145 1.64 -1.76 -9.17
CA THR A 145 0.68 -2.86 -9.35
C THR A 145 -0.33 -2.52 -10.45
N TRP A 146 -0.83 -1.28 -10.45
CA TRP A 146 -1.79 -0.78 -11.43
C TRP A 146 -1.22 -0.78 -12.86
N ALA A 147 0.00 -0.30 -13.07
CA ALA A 147 0.59 -0.19 -14.41
C ALA A 147 0.85 -1.54 -15.07
N LEU A 148 1.03 -2.60 -14.28
CA LEU A 148 1.41 -3.93 -14.76
C LEU A 148 0.21 -4.82 -15.08
N ASP A 149 -0.93 -4.61 -14.42
CA ASP A 149 -2.11 -5.44 -14.65
C ASP A 149 -2.93 -4.90 -15.84
N PRO A 150 -3.16 -5.73 -16.88
CA PRO A 150 -3.88 -5.33 -18.09
C PRO A 150 -5.37 -5.02 -17.87
N ASN A 151 -5.96 -5.44 -16.75
CA ASN A 151 -7.39 -5.37 -16.49
C ASN A 151 -7.82 -4.17 -15.64
N TYR A 152 -6.90 -3.32 -15.16
CA TYR A 152 -7.30 -2.12 -14.43
C TYR A 152 -7.98 -1.11 -15.34
N SER A 153 -9.11 -0.60 -14.86
CA SER A 153 -9.81 0.55 -15.44
C SER A 153 -8.87 1.75 -15.58
N SER A 154 -9.26 2.72 -16.40
CA SER A 154 -8.60 4.04 -16.53
C SER A 154 -8.44 4.81 -15.22
N ASN A 155 -9.08 4.38 -14.13
CA ASN A 155 -9.00 5.03 -12.83
C ASN A 155 -7.69 4.68 -12.12
N LEU A 156 -7.11 5.69 -11.48
CA LEU A 156 -5.91 5.57 -10.67
C LEU A 156 -6.19 4.78 -9.38
N PRO A 157 -5.19 4.06 -8.84
CA PRO A 157 -5.35 3.37 -7.57
C PRO A 157 -5.52 4.38 -6.43
N ILE A 158 -6.22 3.96 -5.38
CA ILE A 158 -6.45 4.77 -4.18
C ILE A 158 -5.27 4.59 -3.22
N SER A 159 -4.78 5.70 -2.68
CA SER A 159 -3.72 5.71 -1.68
C SER A 159 -4.17 5.06 -0.37
N THR A 160 -3.31 4.20 0.18
CA THR A 160 -3.55 3.53 1.47
C THR A 160 -3.05 4.31 2.69
N ARG A 161 -2.31 5.40 2.45
CA ARG A 161 -1.64 6.18 3.49
C ARG A 161 -1.61 7.66 3.13
N THR A 162 -1.65 8.49 4.15
CA THR A 162 -1.36 9.92 4.04
C THR A 162 0.14 10.12 4.07
N VAL A 163 0.68 10.90 3.14
CA VAL A 163 2.09 11.25 3.05
C VAL A 163 2.22 12.77 3.18
N GLU A 164 2.94 13.21 4.20
CA GLU A 164 3.19 14.61 4.51
C GLU A 164 4.70 14.87 4.62
N THR A 165 5.18 15.99 4.12
CA THR A 165 6.60 16.37 4.25
C THR A 165 6.90 16.92 5.65
N ILE A 166 7.95 16.40 6.28
CA ILE A 166 8.45 16.89 7.57
C ILE A 166 9.48 18.00 7.37
N SER A 167 10.27 17.92 6.30
CA SER A 167 11.23 18.94 5.88
C SER A 167 10.95 19.38 4.45
N GLU A 168 11.74 20.29 3.91
CA GLU A 168 11.86 20.44 2.46
C GLU A 168 12.35 19.12 1.85
N VAL A 169 11.71 18.70 0.76
CA VAL A 169 11.93 17.41 0.12
C VAL A 169 12.20 17.62 -1.35
N GLU A 170 13.33 17.10 -1.80
CA GLU A 170 13.64 16.95 -3.22
C GLU A 170 13.42 15.50 -3.59
N ALA A 171 12.64 15.29 -4.63
CA ALA A 171 12.29 13.96 -5.10
C ALA A 171 12.21 13.96 -6.63
N PHE A 172 12.19 12.75 -7.19
CA PHE A 172 11.78 12.55 -8.58
C PHE A 172 10.38 11.97 -8.60
N ALA A 173 9.51 12.53 -9.44
CA ALA A 173 8.17 12.04 -9.70
C ALA A 173 8.12 11.23 -10.99
N LEU A 174 7.48 10.07 -10.93
CA LEU A 174 7.11 9.26 -12.07
C LEU A 174 5.58 9.27 -12.23
N MET A 175 5.11 9.80 -13.35
CA MET A 175 3.67 9.90 -13.62
C MET A 175 3.09 8.53 -14.01
N PRO A 176 1.81 8.25 -13.69
CA PRO A 176 1.13 7.02 -14.04
C PRO A 176 1.20 6.69 -15.53
N GLU A 177 0.97 7.69 -16.39
CA GLU A 177 0.99 7.51 -17.84
C GLU A 177 2.39 7.13 -18.37
N ASP A 178 3.42 7.77 -17.82
CA ASP A 178 4.80 7.45 -18.17
C ASP A 178 5.15 6.04 -17.68
N LEU A 179 4.78 5.68 -16.45
CA LEU A 179 4.98 4.32 -15.93
C LEU A 179 4.21 3.28 -16.76
N LYS A 180 2.97 3.55 -17.17
CA LYS A 180 2.17 2.66 -18.01
C LYS A 180 2.77 2.49 -19.41
N SER A 181 3.29 3.57 -19.99
CA SER A 181 3.97 3.54 -21.29
C SER A 181 5.19 2.63 -21.24
N VAL A 182 5.98 2.73 -20.16
CA VAL A 182 7.12 1.89 -19.90
C VAL A 182 6.65 0.46 -19.65
N ALA A 183 5.75 0.22 -18.69
CA ALA A 183 5.22 -1.10 -18.37
C ALA A 183 4.65 -1.86 -19.60
N SER A 184 4.02 -1.14 -20.54
CA SER A 184 3.49 -1.73 -21.78
C SER A 184 4.58 -2.35 -22.66
N GLN A 185 5.76 -1.72 -22.74
CA GLN A 185 6.92 -2.23 -23.47
C GLN A 185 7.53 -3.46 -22.77
N PHE A 186 7.24 -3.64 -21.48
CA PHE A 186 7.91 -4.59 -20.59
C PHE A 186 7.08 -5.84 -20.32
N ARG A 187 5.80 -5.87 -20.75
CA ARG A 187 4.91 -7.02 -20.52
C ARG A 187 5.52 -8.35 -20.94
N ARG A 188 6.36 -8.36 -21.99
CA ARG A 188 7.07 -9.55 -22.46
C ARG A 188 8.16 -10.05 -21.49
N LEU A 189 8.85 -9.15 -20.78
CA LEU A 189 9.94 -9.47 -19.84
C LEU A 189 9.44 -9.83 -18.43
N ILE A 190 8.26 -9.34 -18.05
CA ILE A 190 7.61 -9.64 -16.77
C ILE A 190 7.12 -11.10 -16.70
N ASN A 191 7.16 -11.84 -17.81
CA ASN A 191 6.99 -13.30 -17.85
C ASN A 191 8.08 -14.07 -17.08
N ASN A 192 9.12 -13.41 -16.58
CA ASN A 192 10.07 -14.03 -15.67
C ASN A 192 9.38 -14.39 -14.34
N LYS A 193 9.45 -15.68 -13.95
CA LYS A 193 8.91 -16.18 -12.68
C LYS A 193 9.37 -15.35 -11.48
N GLN A 194 10.61 -14.85 -11.50
CA GLN A 194 11.15 -14.01 -10.44
C GLN A 194 10.37 -12.70 -10.28
N LEU A 195 10.07 -12.01 -11.39
CA LEU A 195 9.29 -10.78 -11.37
C LEU A 195 7.83 -11.02 -10.97
N GLN A 196 7.26 -12.17 -11.34
CA GLN A 196 5.92 -12.55 -10.89
C GLN A 196 5.86 -12.75 -9.36
N HIS A 197 6.88 -13.39 -8.77
CA HIS A 197 6.98 -13.52 -7.32
C HIS A 197 7.14 -12.17 -6.63
N THR A 198 8.01 -11.31 -7.16
CA THR A 198 8.20 -9.94 -6.66
C THR A 198 6.89 -9.16 -6.74
N PHE A 199 6.19 -9.19 -7.88
CA PHE A 199 4.88 -8.56 -8.04
C PHE A 199 3.86 -9.05 -7.01
N ARG A 200 3.72 -10.38 -6.84
CA ARG A 200 2.79 -10.96 -5.84
C ARG A 200 3.18 -10.56 -4.42
N PHE A 201 4.47 -10.43 -4.14
CA PHE A 201 4.96 -10.02 -2.84
C PHE A 201 4.69 -8.55 -2.56
N TYR A 202 4.82 -7.64 -3.54
CA TYR A 202 4.62 -6.20 -3.33
C TYR A 202 3.16 -5.75 -3.53
N SER A 203 2.38 -6.46 -4.33
CA SER A 203 0.97 -6.14 -4.59
C SER A 203 0.11 -6.24 -3.33
N LEU A 204 -0.57 -5.14 -3.00
CA LEU A 204 -1.48 -5.07 -1.86
C LEU A 204 -2.61 -6.09 -1.95
N GLN A 205 -3.18 -6.28 -3.14
CA GLN A 205 -4.28 -7.23 -3.35
C GLN A 205 -3.86 -8.66 -3.02
N TRP A 206 -2.66 -9.06 -3.46
CA TRP A 206 -2.10 -10.37 -3.18
C TRP A 206 -1.75 -10.55 -1.69
N LYS A 207 -1.18 -9.52 -1.05
CA LYS A 207 -0.95 -9.51 0.41
C LYS A 207 -2.24 -9.67 1.20
N THR A 208 -3.26 -8.86 0.88
CA THR A 208 -4.57 -8.89 1.56
C THR A 208 -5.26 -10.24 1.34
N TRP A 209 -5.26 -10.75 0.09
CA TRP A 209 -5.81 -12.07 -0.20
C TRP A 209 -5.09 -13.18 0.57
N GLY A 210 -3.76 -13.19 0.57
CA GLY A 210 -2.94 -14.16 1.31
C GLY A 210 -3.20 -14.11 2.81
N ALA A 211 -3.26 -12.92 3.40
CA ALA A 211 -3.59 -12.73 4.81
C ALA A 211 -4.99 -13.24 5.14
N CYS A 212 -6.01 -12.89 4.34
CA CYS A 212 -7.37 -13.38 4.51
C CYS A 212 -7.44 -14.91 4.39
N PHE A 213 -6.73 -15.50 3.42
CA PHE A 213 -6.67 -16.95 3.21
C PHE A 213 -6.11 -17.67 4.44
N ILE A 214 -4.98 -17.20 4.96
CA ILE A 214 -4.37 -17.75 6.19
C ILE A 214 -5.33 -17.59 7.37
N GLN A 215 -5.95 -16.43 7.54
CA GLN A 215 -6.93 -16.18 8.61
C GLN A 215 -8.13 -17.13 8.51
N ALA A 216 -8.66 -17.37 7.31
CA ALA A 216 -9.76 -18.30 7.10
C ALA A 216 -9.36 -19.75 7.38
N ALA A 217 -8.18 -20.18 6.93
CA ALA A 217 -7.64 -21.50 7.22
C ALA A 217 -7.45 -21.71 8.73
N TRP A 218 -6.90 -20.72 9.44
CA TRP A 218 -6.75 -20.75 10.89
C TRP A 218 -8.09 -20.82 11.62
N ARG A 219 -9.08 -20.03 11.22
CA ARG A 219 -10.44 -20.08 11.78
C ARG A 219 -11.08 -21.45 11.57
N ARG A 220 -10.91 -22.06 10.39
CA ARG A 220 -11.37 -23.43 10.09
C ARG A 220 -10.66 -24.47 10.98
N TYR A 221 -9.34 -24.38 11.13
CA TYR A 221 -8.57 -25.25 12.01
C TYR A 221 -9.04 -25.13 13.47
N ARG A 222 -9.17 -23.91 14.00
CA ARG A 222 -9.67 -23.67 15.37
C ARG A 222 -11.06 -24.26 15.58
N LYS A 223 -11.97 -24.10 14.60
CA LYS A 223 -13.31 -24.70 14.67
C LYS A 223 -13.24 -26.23 14.72
N LYS A 224 -12.45 -26.85 13.84
CA LYS A 224 -12.24 -28.31 13.84
C LYS A 224 -11.58 -28.83 15.12
N LYS A 225 -10.61 -28.09 15.68
CA LYS A 225 -9.95 -28.43 16.95
C LYS A 225 -10.93 -28.38 18.12
N ALA A 226 -11.76 -27.33 18.19
CA ALA A 226 -12.80 -27.22 19.22
C ALA A 226 -13.84 -28.33 19.09
N GLU A 227 -14.24 -28.69 17.86
CA GLU A 227 -15.13 -29.82 17.59
C GLU A 227 -14.53 -31.16 18.03
N ARG A 228 -13.24 -31.39 17.76
CA ARG A 228 -12.55 -32.62 18.19
C ARG A 228 -12.46 -32.72 19.72
N LEU A 229 -12.03 -31.65 20.38
CA LEU A 229 -11.95 -31.61 21.85
C LEU A 229 -13.32 -31.85 22.49
N LEU A 230 -14.40 -31.33 21.89
CA LEU A 230 -15.76 -31.58 22.35
C LEU A 230 -16.15 -33.06 22.17
N ARG A 231 -15.85 -33.69 21.02
CA ARG A 231 -16.11 -35.11 20.79
C ARG A 231 -15.35 -35.99 21.77
N GLU A 232 -14.07 -35.71 21.99
CA GLU A 232 -13.25 -36.42 22.98
C GLU A 232 -13.81 -36.26 24.40
N ALA A 233 -14.36 -35.08 24.74
CA ALA A 233 -15.03 -34.88 26.03
C ALA A 233 -16.37 -35.64 26.12
N GLU A 234 -17.17 -35.67 25.05
CA GLU A 234 -18.40 -36.46 24.97
C GLU A 234 -18.11 -37.96 25.11
N GLU A 235 -17.08 -38.48 24.41
CA GLU A 235 -16.62 -39.87 24.52
C GLU A 235 -16.09 -40.20 25.92
N ARG A 236 -15.34 -39.29 26.56
CA ARG A 236 -14.90 -39.47 27.96
C ARG A 236 -16.07 -39.57 28.92
N ILE A 237 -17.09 -38.71 28.77
CA ILE A 237 -18.30 -38.79 29.60
C ILE A 237 -19.01 -40.13 29.37
N GLN A 238 -19.12 -40.58 28.12
CA GLN A 238 -19.75 -41.86 27.79
C GLN A 238 -18.98 -43.08 28.32
N ASN A 239 -17.65 -43.04 28.30
CA ASN A 239 -16.83 -44.12 28.87
C ASN A 239 -16.90 -44.15 30.41
N LEU A 240 -16.95 -42.99 31.05
CA LEU A 240 -17.17 -42.86 32.50
C LEU A 240 -18.56 -43.34 32.94
N GLU A 241 -19.55 -43.34 32.05
CA GLU A 241 -20.86 -43.95 32.31
C GLU A 241 -20.84 -45.48 32.23
N ASN A 242 -19.97 -46.05 31.40
CA ASN A 242 -19.84 -47.50 31.25
C ASN A 242 -19.01 -48.14 32.38
N GLU A 243 -18.17 -47.38 33.07
CA GLU A 243 -17.48 -47.81 34.29
C GLU A 243 -18.35 -47.55 35.52
N GLU A 244 -19.20 -48.53 35.87
CA GLU A 244 -20.12 -48.47 37.00
C GLU A 244 -19.39 -48.37 38.36
N GLY A 245 -19.19 -47.14 38.84
CA GLY A 245 -18.78 -46.82 40.21
C GLY A 245 -19.78 -45.87 40.88
N SER A 246 -20.79 -46.42 41.53
CA SER A 246 -21.92 -45.67 42.11
C SER A 246 -21.51 -44.87 43.36
N SER A 247 -21.26 -43.56 43.17
CA SER A 247 -21.28 -42.56 44.24
C SER A 247 -22.21 -41.42 43.83
N PRO A 248 -23.12 -40.93 44.71
CA PRO A 248 -24.14 -39.94 44.35
C PRO A 248 -23.56 -38.60 43.84
N SER A 249 -22.34 -38.25 44.23
CA SER A 249 -21.60 -37.07 43.71
C SER A 249 -21.16 -37.23 42.24
N PHE A 250 -20.80 -38.46 41.86
CA PHE A 250 -20.36 -38.79 40.50
C PHE A 250 -21.54 -38.71 39.51
N ALA A 251 -22.68 -39.29 39.87
CA ALA A 251 -23.91 -39.23 39.08
C ALA A 251 -24.38 -37.77 38.84
N ALA A 252 -24.27 -36.90 39.85
CA ALA A 252 -24.61 -35.48 39.70
C ALA A 252 -23.67 -34.76 38.72
N THR A 253 -22.37 -35.09 38.73
CA THR A 253 -21.37 -34.48 37.84
C THR A 253 -21.59 -34.91 36.38
N VAL A 254 -21.89 -36.18 36.16
CA VAL A 254 -22.25 -36.73 34.83
C VAL A 254 -23.53 -36.07 34.30
N TYR A 255 -24.57 -35.93 35.14
CA TYR A 255 -25.83 -35.31 34.77
C TYR A 255 -25.68 -33.81 34.44
N ALA A 256 -24.94 -33.05 35.27
CA ALA A 256 -24.65 -31.64 35.01
C ALA A 256 -23.86 -31.45 33.70
N SER A 257 -22.93 -32.36 33.42
CA SER A 257 -22.16 -32.36 32.16
C SER A 257 -23.06 -32.63 30.95
N LYS A 258 -24.00 -33.59 31.04
CA LYS A 258 -25.03 -33.85 30.01
C LYS A 258 -25.99 -32.68 29.79
N PHE A 259 -26.39 -32.01 30.86
CA PHE A 259 -27.23 -30.81 30.77
C PHE A 259 -26.49 -29.69 30.03
N ALA A 260 -25.22 -29.45 30.37
CA ALA A 260 -24.39 -28.46 29.71
C ALA A 260 -24.16 -28.79 28.22
N THR A 261 -23.87 -30.04 27.86
CA THR A 261 -23.67 -30.45 26.46
C THR A 261 -24.96 -30.34 25.64
N ASN A 262 -26.10 -30.76 26.18
CA ASN A 262 -27.40 -30.59 25.51
C ASN A 262 -27.79 -29.10 25.35
N ALA A 263 -27.55 -28.26 26.35
CA ALA A 263 -27.77 -26.82 26.26
C ALA A 263 -26.90 -26.18 25.15
N LEU A 264 -25.62 -26.56 25.07
CA LEU A 264 -24.71 -26.12 24.00
C LEU A 264 -25.13 -26.65 22.62
N ARG A 265 -25.70 -27.86 22.54
CA ARG A 265 -26.24 -28.45 21.31
C ARG A 265 -27.47 -27.69 20.81
N HIS A 266 -28.33 -27.23 21.71
CA HIS A 266 -29.47 -26.37 21.37
C HIS A 266 -29.05 -24.98 20.85
N LEU A 267 -27.99 -24.38 21.43
CA LEU A 267 -27.39 -23.16 20.89
C LEU A 267 -26.80 -23.36 19.48
N ARG A 268 -26.41 -24.61 19.15
CA ARG A 268 -25.88 -25.01 17.83
C ARG A 268 -26.95 -25.30 16.79
N SER A 269 -28.12 -25.81 17.19
CA SER A 269 -29.17 -26.29 16.28
C SER A 269 -30.05 -25.19 15.65
N GLY A 270 -29.82 -23.90 15.94
CA GLY A 270 -30.41 -22.81 15.16
C GLY A 270 -31.94 -22.68 15.23
N LYS A 271 -32.60 -23.10 16.33
CA LYS A 271 -33.94 -22.59 16.62
C LYS A 271 -33.81 -21.15 17.13
N ARG A 272 -33.94 -20.21 16.19
CA ARG A 272 -33.94 -18.76 16.38
C ARG A 272 -34.82 -18.35 17.59
N THR A 273 -34.21 -18.11 18.74
CA THR A 273 -34.71 -17.12 19.69
C THR A 273 -34.10 -15.79 19.29
N ARG A 274 -34.98 -14.82 18.98
CA ARG A 274 -34.64 -13.45 18.56
C ARG A 274 -33.84 -12.75 19.66
N VAL A 275 -32.53 -12.85 19.62
CA VAL A 275 -31.62 -11.87 20.23
C VAL A 275 -30.85 -11.23 19.08
N PRO A 276 -30.81 -9.89 18.95
CA PRO A 276 -30.02 -9.27 17.90
C PRO A 276 -28.54 -9.51 18.21
N GLN A 277 -27.95 -10.52 17.56
CA GLN A 277 -26.51 -10.60 17.45
C GLN A 277 -26.05 -9.46 16.55
N PRO A 278 -25.01 -8.68 16.91
CA PRO A 278 -24.36 -7.83 15.94
C PRO A 278 -23.88 -8.74 14.82
N GLN A 279 -24.33 -8.45 13.60
CA GLN A 279 -24.04 -9.21 12.39
C GLN A 279 -22.53 -9.41 12.25
N LYS A 280 -22.00 -10.53 12.72
CA LYS A 280 -20.69 -11.02 12.27
C LYS A 280 -20.91 -11.54 10.86
N LEU A 281 -20.92 -10.62 9.90
CA LEU A 281 -20.68 -10.95 8.50
C LEU A 281 -19.47 -11.87 8.47
N LEU A 282 -19.69 -13.14 8.07
CA LEU A 282 -18.59 -13.96 7.60
C LEU A 282 -17.88 -13.09 6.55
N PRO A 283 -16.61 -12.73 6.71
CA PRO A 283 -15.96 -11.93 5.69
C PRO A 283 -16.02 -12.76 4.41
N LEU A 284 -16.78 -12.28 3.43
CA LEU A 284 -16.71 -12.77 2.06
C LEU A 284 -15.22 -12.82 1.76
N MET A 285 -14.69 -14.01 1.48
CA MET A 285 -13.28 -14.11 1.14
C MET A 285 -13.07 -13.22 -0.08
N PRO A 286 -12.08 -12.31 -0.07
CA PRO A 286 -11.74 -11.58 -1.28
C PRO A 286 -11.48 -12.60 -2.39
N GLN A 287 -12.04 -12.35 -3.58
CA GLN A 287 -11.80 -13.23 -4.72
C GLN A 287 -10.29 -13.32 -4.97
N LYS A 288 -9.81 -14.49 -5.40
CA LYS A 288 -8.40 -14.66 -5.75
C LYS A 288 -8.06 -13.61 -6.81
N PRO A 289 -7.10 -12.69 -6.56
CA PRO A 289 -6.69 -11.74 -7.57
C PRO A 289 -6.29 -12.49 -8.83
N SER A 290 -6.72 -11.97 -9.99
CA SER A 290 -6.32 -12.51 -11.28
C SER A 290 -4.81 -12.48 -11.38
N GLU A 291 -4.21 -13.55 -11.89
CA GLU A 291 -2.80 -13.47 -12.26
C GLU A 291 -2.71 -12.46 -13.42
N PRO A 292 -1.82 -11.47 -13.32
CA PRO A 292 -1.65 -10.52 -14.42
C PRO A 292 -1.32 -11.31 -15.69
N ASP A 293 -2.21 -11.20 -16.67
CA ASP A 293 -2.13 -11.98 -17.90
C ASP A 293 -1.11 -11.33 -18.84
N PHE A 294 0.16 -11.70 -18.66
CA PHE A 294 1.29 -11.17 -19.43
C PHE A 294 1.43 -11.80 -20.83
N ALA A 295 0.53 -12.73 -21.19
CA ALA A 295 0.55 -13.45 -22.46
C ALA A 295 -0.26 -12.77 -23.58
N ALA A 296 -1.09 -11.78 -23.26
CA ALA A 296 -2.01 -11.16 -24.20
C ALA A 296 -1.36 -10.04 -25.02
N LEU A 297 -0.72 -10.42 -26.13
CA LEU A 297 -0.73 -9.77 -27.46
C LEU A 297 0.36 -10.41 -28.32
N LYS A 298 0.09 -11.63 -28.78
CA LYS A 298 0.64 -12.13 -30.04
C LYS A 298 -0.22 -11.54 -31.16
N ASN A 299 0.13 -10.36 -31.63
CA ASN A 299 -0.17 -9.93 -33.00
C ASN A 299 1.18 -9.68 -33.67
#